data_AF-A0A151GYA8-F1
#
_entry.id   AF-A0A151GYA8-F1
#
_cell.length_a   1.000
_cell.length_b   1.000
_cell.length_c   1.000
_cell.angle_alpha   90.00
_cell.angle_beta   90.00
_cell.angle_gamma   90.00
#
_symmetry.space_group_name_H-M   'P 1'
#
loop_
_entity.id
_entity.type
_entity.pdbx_description
1 polymer ?
#
loop_
_entity_poly.entity_id
_entity_poly.type
_entity_poly.pdbx_seq_one_letter_code
_entity_poly.pdbx_strand_id
1 'polypeptide(L)'
;MDRMIYVPGPQAKEQIFQAQGHMFFSRQTALDFADEFVRKAPGGCTGPHLPQLYERMRTCLGEGEQVDIWFGLCRPDTTAGQEELSSGELVGHTWALHRTADGEEKHLWEVGRGTPAMGEAFAARAFNAYREAMARFLGKGPPPAVLVDQTGMAAERPREFKRKPIISRALSPSNLYHASGRMWYFVELAPPPTTVDEPVVLSRPMRSFDALALSALAALAWGEPPLVFGISSTTDMLGKLPTGFVRTTYEADETVKRRDGEILLVI
;
A
#
# COMPACT_ATOMS: atom_id res chain seq x y z
N MET A 1 -22.80 -14.88 1.85
CA MET A 1 -21.53 -15.61 2.11
C MET A 1 -20.68 -15.41 0.87
N ASP A 2 -20.10 -14.21 0.74
CA ASP A 2 -19.28 -13.87 -0.41
C ASP A 2 -17.95 -14.58 -0.24
N ARG A 3 -17.76 -15.63 -1.04
CA ARG A 3 -16.43 -16.14 -1.34
C ARG A 3 -15.57 -14.91 -1.65
N MET A 4 -14.31 -14.90 -1.20
CA MET A 4 -13.30 -14.11 -1.91
C MET A 4 -13.28 -14.66 -3.33
N ILE A 5 -14.16 -14.14 -4.18
CA ILE A 5 -14.23 -14.50 -5.59
C ILE A 5 -12.90 -13.99 -6.12
N TYR A 6 -12.03 -14.95 -6.40
CA TYR A 6 -10.88 -14.77 -7.25
C TYR A 6 -11.42 -14.18 -8.57
N VAL A 7 -11.41 -12.86 -8.66
CA VAL A 7 -11.58 -12.14 -9.93
C VAL A 7 -10.15 -11.88 -10.40
N PRO A 8 -9.61 -12.70 -11.32
CA PRO A 8 -8.32 -12.42 -11.92
C PRO A 8 -8.49 -11.15 -12.77
N GLY A 9 -8.03 -10.01 -12.25
CA GLY A 9 -7.64 -8.89 -13.09
C GLY A 9 -6.37 -9.25 -13.88
N PRO A 10 -6.07 -8.53 -14.98
CA PRO A 10 -4.83 -8.73 -15.73
C PRO A 10 -3.61 -8.63 -14.81
N GLN A 11 -2.53 -9.36 -15.14
CA GLN A 11 -1.31 -9.28 -14.34
C GLN A 11 -0.86 -7.82 -14.32
N ALA A 12 -0.46 -7.27 -13.16
CA ALA A 12 -0.20 -5.84 -13.07
C ALA A 12 0.93 -5.35 -14.00
N LYS A 13 1.83 -6.25 -14.43
CA LYS A 13 2.77 -5.98 -15.52
C LYS A 13 2.08 -5.62 -16.84
N GLU A 14 1.04 -6.35 -17.20
CA GLU A 14 0.21 -6.09 -18.38
C GLU A 14 -0.54 -4.76 -18.22
N GLN A 15 -1.10 -4.49 -17.04
CA GLN A 15 -1.77 -3.23 -16.75
C GLN A 15 -0.81 -2.03 -16.81
N ILE A 16 0.42 -2.14 -16.28
CA ILE A 16 1.45 -1.07 -16.37
C ILE A 16 1.83 -0.83 -17.83
N PHE A 17 2.00 -1.90 -18.62
CA PHE A 17 2.35 -1.80 -20.02
C PHE A 17 1.22 -1.20 -20.85
N GLN A 18 -0.03 -1.62 -20.63
CA GLN A 18 -1.22 -1.07 -21.27
C GLN A 18 -1.44 0.40 -20.89
N ALA A 19 -1.15 0.77 -19.63
CA ALA A 19 -1.20 2.14 -19.14
C ALA A 19 -0.09 3.03 -19.72
N GLN A 20 0.90 2.48 -20.42
CA GLN A 20 2.06 3.23 -20.95
C GLN A 20 2.75 4.11 -19.89
N GLY A 21 2.76 3.65 -18.63
CA GLY A 21 3.32 4.40 -17.50
C GLY A 21 2.42 5.50 -16.93
N HIS A 22 1.12 5.53 -17.27
CA HIS A 22 0.17 6.53 -16.78
C HIS A 22 -1.24 5.96 -16.57
N MET A 23 -1.78 6.17 -15.38
CA MET A 23 -3.18 5.95 -15.07
C MET A 23 -3.83 7.27 -14.67
N PHE A 24 -5.12 7.41 -14.95
CA PHE A 24 -5.90 8.49 -14.40
C PHE A 24 -7.30 8.00 -14.03
N PHE A 25 -7.92 8.69 -13.09
CA PHE A 25 -9.30 8.44 -12.72
C PHE A 25 -10.00 9.70 -12.25
N SER A 26 -11.31 9.71 -12.45
CA SER A 26 -12.19 10.85 -12.16
C SER A 26 -13.04 10.57 -10.92
N ARG A 27 -13.92 11.52 -10.62
CA ARG A 27 -14.89 11.44 -9.53
C ARG A 27 -15.69 10.12 -9.50
N GLN A 28 -16.08 9.56 -10.65
CA GLN A 28 -16.87 8.33 -10.67
C GLN A 28 -16.09 7.16 -10.03
N THR A 29 -14.80 7.02 -10.37
CA THR A 29 -13.95 6.00 -9.77
C THR A 29 -13.78 6.21 -8.27
N ALA A 30 -13.71 7.46 -7.79
CA ALA A 30 -13.66 7.73 -6.35
C ALA A 30 -14.91 7.23 -5.62
N LEU A 31 -16.10 7.40 -6.23
CA LEU A 31 -17.36 6.87 -5.70
C LEU A 31 -17.37 5.34 -5.69
N ASP A 32 -16.98 4.72 -6.81
CA ASP A 32 -16.94 3.26 -6.94
C ASP A 32 -15.98 2.64 -5.90
N PHE A 33 -14.82 3.27 -5.68
CA PHE A 33 -13.85 2.82 -4.67
C PHE A 33 -14.34 3.03 -3.24
N ALA A 34 -15.04 4.13 -2.96
CA ALA A 34 -15.66 4.34 -1.65
C ALA A 34 -16.69 3.25 -1.33
N ASP A 35 -17.53 2.89 -2.31
CA ASP A 35 -18.51 1.82 -2.16
C ASP A 35 -17.87 0.43 -2.05
N GLU A 36 -16.82 0.14 -2.82
CA GLU A 36 -16.22 -1.19 -2.84
C GLU A 36 -15.26 -1.44 -1.68
N PHE A 37 -14.43 -0.46 -1.31
CA PHE A 37 -13.32 -0.66 -0.38
C PHE A 37 -13.53 -0.04 0.99
N VAL A 38 -14.29 1.06 1.10
CA VAL A 38 -14.56 1.71 2.39
C VAL A 38 -15.83 1.14 3.03
N ARG A 39 -16.93 1.12 2.28
CA ARG A 39 -18.23 0.65 2.81
C ARG A 39 -18.24 -0.85 3.13
N LYS A 40 -17.54 -1.66 2.34
CA LYS A 40 -17.41 -3.11 2.53
C LYS A 40 -16.15 -3.52 3.31
N ALA A 41 -15.47 -2.58 3.96
CA ALA A 41 -14.30 -2.92 4.77
C ALA A 41 -14.67 -3.96 5.86
N PRO A 42 -13.76 -4.88 6.24
CA PRO A 42 -14.05 -5.97 7.19
C PRO A 42 -14.52 -5.51 8.60
N GLY A 43 -14.35 -4.22 8.94
CA GLY A 43 -14.89 -3.58 10.14
C GLY A 43 -16.06 -2.62 9.85
N GLY A 44 -16.88 -2.93 8.85
CA GLY A 44 -17.85 -2.03 8.20
C GLY A 44 -18.52 -1.01 9.13
N CYS A 45 -18.38 0.28 8.81
CA CYS A 45 -18.96 1.45 9.49
C CYS A 45 -18.98 1.46 11.05
N THR A 46 -18.25 0.59 11.75
CA THR A 46 -18.34 0.53 13.22
C THR A 46 -17.41 1.52 13.91
N GLY A 47 -16.38 2.02 13.21
CA GLY A 47 -15.48 3.07 13.70
C GLY A 47 -15.77 4.42 13.06
N PRO A 48 -15.57 5.56 13.76
CA PRO A 48 -15.87 6.90 13.24
C PRO A 48 -15.09 7.27 11.98
N HIS A 49 -13.94 6.63 11.75
CA HIS A 49 -13.06 6.91 10.61
C HIS A 49 -13.62 6.45 9.26
N LEU A 50 -14.35 5.32 9.20
CA LEU A 50 -14.86 4.80 7.93
C LEU A 50 -15.98 5.67 7.33
N PRO A 51 -17.01 6.11 8.09
CA PRO A 51 -17.98 7.08 7.59
C PRO A 51 -17.33 8.40 7.18
N GLN A 52 -16.34 8.88 7.92
CA GLN A 52 -15.61 10.11 7.57
C GLN A 52 -14.83 9.96 6.26
N LEU A 53 -14.10 8.86 6.08
CA LEU A 53 -13.40 8.59 4.83
C LEU A 53 -14.38 8.48 3.67
N TYR A 54 -15.49 7.76 3.86
CA TYR A 54 -16.50 7.56 2.83
C TYR A 54 -17.06 8.91 2.33
N GLU A 55 -17.50 9.78 3.24
CA GLU A 55 -18.00 11.10 2.85
C GLU A 55 -16.92 11.98 2.21
N ARG A 56 -15.68 11.95 2.74
CA ARG A 56 -14.56 12.67 2.12
C ARG A 56 -14.27 12.18 0.70
N MET A 57 -14.26 10.87 0.46
CA MET A 57 -14.04 10.31 -0.88
C MET A 57 -15.15 10.67 -1.87
N ARG A 58 -16.39 10.84 -1.41
CA ARG A 58 -17.52 11.26 -2.26
C ARG A 58 -17.40 12.70 -2.75
N THR A 59 -16.64 13.53 -2.04
CA THR A 59 -16.50 14.97 -2.31
C THR A 59 -15.07 15.40 -2.63
N CYS A 60 -14.10 14.48 -2.63
CA CYS A 60 -12.68 14.84 -2.80
C CYS A 60 -12.30 15.21 -4.23
N LEU A 61 -13.14 14.84 -5.22
CA LEU A 61 -12.97 15.22 -6.61
C LEU A 61 -14.21 15.98 -7.10
N GLY A 62 -13.98 17.19 -7.58
CA GLY A 62 -14.96 18.01 -8.29
C GLY A 62 -15.23 17.53 -9.72
N GLU A 63 -16.16 18.20 -10.39
CA GLU A 63 -16.34 18.03 -11.83
C GLU A 63 -15.12 18.62 -12.57
N GLY A 64 -14.57 17.87 -13.54
CA GLY A 64 -13.36 18.26 -14.27
C GLY A 64 -12.04 17.98 -13.54
N GLU A 65 -12.08 17.57 -12.27
CA GLU A 65 -10.88 17.16 -11.53
C GLU A 65 -10.54 15.69 -11.77
N GLN A 66 -9.25 15.38 -11.67
CA GLN A 66 -8.75 14.01 -11.82
C GLN A 66 -7.55 13.74 -10.91
N VAL A 67 -7.29 12.45 -10.68
CA VAL A 67 -6.02 12.00 -10.13
C VAL A 67 -5.25 11.27 -11.22
N ASP A 68 -3.99 11.62 -11.38
CA ASP A 68 -3.03 11.00 -12.28
C ASP A 68 -2.01 10.20 -11.46
N ILE A 69 -1.69 8.98 -11.88
CA ILE A 69 -0.62 8.18 -11.32
C ILE A 69 0.35 7.79 -12.43
N TRP A 70 1.61 8.13 -12.25
CA TRP A 70 2.67 7.91 -13.23
C TRP A 70 3.69 6.90 -12.73
N PHE A 71 4.31 6.18 -13.66
CA PHE A 71 5.28 5.12 -13.39
C PHE A 71 6.48 5.26 -14.32
N GLY A 72 7.67 5.25 -13.73
CA GLY A 72 8.94 5.16 -14.45
C GLY A 72 9.81 4.05 -13.88
N LEU A 73 10.38 3.22 -14.75
CA LEU A 73 11.29 2.14 -14.37
C LEU A 73 12.37 1.97 -15.43
N CYS A 74 13.63 1.91 -15.00
CA CYS A 74 14.78 1.69 -15.85
C CYS A 74 15.83 0.84 -15.14
N ARG A 75 16.76 0.29 -15.93
CA ARG A 75 17.97 -0.33 -15.37
C ARG A 75 18.86 0.73 -14.74
N PRO A 76 19.62 0.39 -13.69
CA PRO A 76 20.63 1.29 -13.15
C PRO A 76 21.63 1.70 -14.24
N ASP A 77 21.88 3.00 -14.34
CA ASP A 77 22.97 3.56 -15.12
C ASP A 77 24.18 3.82 -14.22
N THR A 78 25.13 2.89 -14.21
CA THR A 78 26.35 2.98 -13.42
C THR A 78 27.26 4.14 -13.83
N THR A 79 27.16 4.59 -15.09
CA THR A 79 27.92 5.75 -15.59
C THR A 79 27.36 7.07 -15.06
N ALA A 80 26.05 7.11 -14.79
CA ALA A 80 25.38 8.22 -14.10
C ALA A 80 25.44 8.09 -12.56
N GLY A 81 26.25 7.16 -12.03
CA GLY A 81 26.42 6.95 -10.59
C GLY A 81 25.27 6.20 -9.92
N GLN A 82 24.41 5.52 -10.69
CA GLN A 82 23.35 4.70 -10.12
C GLN A 82 23.89 3.32 -9.74
N GLU A 83 23.66 2.93 -8.49
CA GLU A 83 24.13 1.64 -7.97
C GLU A 83 23.28 0.48 -8.52
N GLU A 84 23.96 -0.63 -8.84
CA GLU A 84 23.34 -1.94 -9.01
C GLU A 84 23.23 -2.62 -7.65
N LEU A 85 21.99 -2.89 -7.22
CA LEU A 85 21.76 -3.55 -5.94
C LEU A 85 21.81 -5.08 -6.11
N SER A 86 22.37 -5.78 -5.13
CA SER A 86 22.40 -7.25 -5.08
C SER A 86 21.00 -7.87 -5.07
N SER A 87 20.00 -7.12 -4.60
CA SER A 87 18.58 -7.50 -4.67
C SER A 87 18.00 -7.51 -6.09
N GLY A 88 18.70 -6.92 -7.06
CA GLY A 88 18.22 -6.75 -8.44
C GLY A 88 17.15 -5.65 -8.58
N GLU A 89 16.92 -4.83 -7.55
CA GLU A 89 15.91 -3.77 -7.61
C GLU A 89 16.29 -2.67 -8.63
N LEU A 90 15.40 -2.48 -9.61
CA LEU A 90 15.54 -1.48 -10.67
C LEU A 90 15.30 -0.05 -10.17
N VAL A 91 15.83 0.93 -10.92
CA VAL A 91 15.65 2.35 -10.62
C VAL A 91 14.30 2.80 -11.14
N GLY A 92 13.49 3.41 -10.30
CA GLY A 92 12.20 3.92 -10.74
C GLY A 92 11.51 4.80 -9.71
N HIS A 93 10.52 5.53 -10.19
CA HIS A 93 9.62 6.34 -9.37
C HIS A 93 8.16 6.11 -9.79
N THR A 94 7.27 6.11 -8.81
CA THR A 94 5.82 6.15 -8.96
C THR A 94 5.30 7.33 -8.18
N TRP A 95 4.46 8.15 -8.79
CA TRP A 95 3.91 9.34 -8.12
C TRP A 95 2.46 9.57 -8.52
N ALA A 96 1.71 10.13 -7.57
CA ALA A 96 0.32 10.52 -7.77
C ALA A 96 0.17 12.04 -7.68
N LEU A 97 -0.64 12.59 -8.59
CA LEU A 97 -0.98 14.00 -8.70
C LEU A 97 -2.49 14.15 -8.63
N HIS A 98 -2.98 15.17 -7.95
CA HIS A 98 -4.34 15.68 -8.14
C HIS A 98 -4.26 16.86 -9.10
N ARG A 99 -5.04 16.80 -10.17
CA ARG A 99 -5.21 17.88 -11.14
C ARG A 99 -6.59 18.50 -10.95
N THR A 100 -6.60 19.79 -10.66
CA THR A 100 -7.84 20.57 -10.54
C THR A 100 -8.44 20.87 -11.92
N ALA A 101 -9.72 21.29 -11.95
CA ALA A 101 -10.39 21.64 -13.19
C ALA A 101 -9.70 22.80 -13.96
N ASP A 102 -9.00 23.68 -13.22
CA ASP A 102 -8.24 24.81 -13.79
C ASP A 102 -6.84 24.40 -14.28
N GLY A 103 -6.46 23.12 -14.13
CA GLY A 103 -5.19 22.57 -14.59
C GLY A 103 -4.05 22.63 -13.58
N GLU A 104 -4.26 23.17 -12.37
CA GLU A 104 -3.27 23.15 -11.30
C GLU A 104 -3.01 21.72 -10.81
N GLU A 105 -1.74 21.38 -10.57
CA GLU A 105 -1.31 20.05 -10.14
C GLU A 105 -0.72 20.06 -8.73
N LYS A 106 -1.15 19.11 -7.89
CA LYS A 106 -0.64 18.90 -6.53
C LYS A 106 -0.16 17.47 -6.35
N HIS A 107 1.06 17.31 -5.84
CA HIS A 107 1.56 16.00 -5.42
C HIS A 107 0.76 15.44 -4.24
N LEU A 108 0.25 14.23 -4.42
CA LEU A 108 -0.38 13.44 -3.37
C LEU A 108 0.67 12.57 -2.66
N TRP A 109 1.52 11.89 -3.43
CA TRP A 109 2.66 11.13 -2.93
C TRP A 109 3.64 10.75 -4.04
N GLU A 110 4.84 10.36 -3.63
CA GLU A 110 5.88 9.76 -4.49
C GLU A 110 6.57 8.59 -3.77
N VAL A 111 6.98 7.58 -4.52
CA VAL A 111 7.78 6.47 -4.02
C VAL A 111 8.72 5.95 -5.11
N GLY A 112 9.97 5.69 -4.76
CA GLY A 112 10.96 5.14 -5.67
C GLY A 112 12.03 4.34 -4.93
N ARG A 113 13.05 3.87 -5.66
CA ARG A 113 14.12 3.02 -5.12
C ARG A 113 14.90 3.66 -3.95
N GLY A 114 14.96 4.99 -3.89
CA GLY A 114 15.63 5.72 -2.81
C GLY A 114 14.73 6.14 -1.65
N THR A 115 13.41 5.89 -1.72
CA THR A 115 12.48 6.33 -0.68
C THR A 115 12.76 5.56 0.63
N PRO A 116 12.88 6.25 1.78
CA PRO A 116 13.08 5.60 3.08
C PRO A 116 11.96 4.60 3.40
N ALA A 117 12.32 3.48 4.04
CA ALA A 117 11.36 2.48 4.48
C ALA A 117 10.64 2.93 5.76
N MET A 118 9.43 2.40 5.99
CA MET A 118 8.75 2.56 7.27
C MET A 118 9.53 1.88 8.40
N GLY A 119 9.48 2.48 9.60
CA GLY A 119 10.11 1.92 10.80
C GLY A 119 9.50 0.58 11.24
N GLU A 120 10.27 -0.21 11.99
CA GLU A 120 9.89 -1.57 12.42
C GLU A 120 8.57 -1.59 13.23
N ALA A 121 8.34 -0.55 14.04
CA ALA A 121 7.12 -0.45 14.83
C ALA A 121 5.86 -0.29 13.95
N PHE A 122 5.93 0.45 12.84
CA PHE A 122 4.83 0.54 11.87
C PHE A 122 4.64 -0.76 11.07
N ALA A 123 5.74 -1.48 10.80
CA ALA A 123 5.67 -2.80 10.18
C ALA A 123 4.97 -3.82 11.10
N ALA A 124 5.32 -3.86 12.39
CA ALA A 124 4.64 -4.72 13.35
C ALA A 124 3.17 -4.31 13.56
N ARG A 125 2.86 -3.01 13.57
CA ARG A 125 1.48 -2.52 13.59
C ARG A 125 0.67 -3.03 12.40
N ALA A 126 1.21 -2.90 11.18
CA ALA A 126 0.58 -3.43 9.96
C ALA A 126 0.40 -4.95 10.02
N PHE A 127 1.43 -5.68 10.49
CA PHE A 127 1.39 -7.13 10.63
C PHE A 127 0.36 -7.60 11.65
N ASN A 128 0.28 -6.95 12.82
CA ASN A 128 -0.70 -7.26 13.86
C ASN A 128 -2.12 -7.05 13.34
N ALA A 129 -2.38 -5.96 12.62
CA ALA A 129 -3.67 -5.71 11.98
C ALA A 129 -4.02 -6.75 10.91
N TYR A 130 -3.04 -7.17 10.10
CA TYR A 130 -3.22 -8.26 9.14
C TYR A 130 -3.57 -9.58 9.83
N ARG A 131 -2.86 -9.94 10.90
CA ARG A 131 -3.14 -11.16 11.68
C ARG A 131 -4.53 -11.13 12.30
N GLU A 132 -4.95 -9.98 12.82
CA GLU A 132 -6.30 -9.81 13.35
C GLU A 132 -7.35 -9.98 12.24
N ALA A 133 -7.18 -9.34 11.09
CA ALA A 133 -8.08 -9.48 9.95
C ALA A 133 -8.15 -10.94 9.46
N MET A 134 -7.01 -11.62 9.35
CA MET A 134 -6.92 -13.04 8.98
C MET A 134 -7.57 -13.95 10.02
N ALA A 135 -7.35 -13.71 11.31
CA ALA A 135 -7.97 -14.50 12.37
C ALA A 135 -9.50 -14.39 12.34
N ARG A 136 -10.03 -13.17 12.19
CA ARG A 136 -11.46 -12.93 12.00
C ARG A 136 -12.01 -13.66 10.77
N PHE A 137 -11.30 -13.58 9.64
CA PHE A 137 -11.67 -14.31 8.41
C PHE A 137 -11.74 -15.83 8.64
N LEU A 138 -10.81 -16.38 9.43
CA LEU A 138 -10.78 -17.80 9.79
C LEU A 138 -11.75 -18.19 10.92
N GLY A 139 -12.57 -17.26 11.43
CA GLY A 139 -13.48 -17.51 12.54
C GLY A 139 -12.78 -17.77 13.88
N LYS A 140 -11.55 -17.23 14.05
CA LYS A 140 -10.73 -17.36 15.25
C LYS A 140 -10.70 -16.04 16.03
N GLY A 141 -10.40 -16.12 17.33
CA GLY A 141 -10.10 -14.95 18.14
C GLY A 141 -8.81 -14.25 17.69
N PRO A 142 -8.67 -12.93 17.95
CA PRO A 142 -7.46 -12.18 17.61
C PRO A 142 -6.25 -12.79 18.32
N PRO A 143 -5.13 -13.03 17.62
CA PRO A 143 -3.94 -13.58 18.24
C PRO A 143 -3.24 -12.53 19.13
N PRO A 144 -2.39 -12.95 20.07
CA PRO A 144 -1.52 -12.02 20.79
C PRO A 144 -0.67 -11.20 19.81
N ALA A 145 -0.60 -9.89 20.06
CA ALA A 145 0.19 -8.97 19.26
C ALA A 145 1.69 -9.31 19.35
N VAL A 146 2.39 -9.21 18.23
CA VAL A 146 3.86 -9.23 18.24
C VAL A 146 4.31 -7.89 18.78
N LEU A 147 5.06 -7.93 19.89
CA LEU A 147 5.66 -6.76 20.50
C LEU A 147 6.97 -6.43 19.78
N VAL A 148 7.20 -5.15 19.50
CA VAL A 148 8.49 -4.65 19.03
C VAL A 148 9.03 -3.68 20.06
N ASP A 149 10.34 -3.76 20.30
CA ASP A 149 11.04 -2.84 21.17
C ASP A 149 10.94 -1.41 20.62
N GLN A 150 10.17 -0.56 21.32
CA GLN A 150 9.97 0.84 20.96
C GLN A 150 11.16 1.72 21.36
N THR A 151 12.12 1.19 22.13
CA THR A 151 13.20 1.99 22.74
C THR A 151 14.44 2.13 21.87
N GLY A 152 14.56 1.35 20.79
CA GLY A 152 15.71 1.40 19.89
C GLY A 152 15.29 1.36 18.42
N MET A 153 15.50 2.48 17.72
CA MET A 153 15.35 2.67 16.27
C MET A 153 13.95 3.08 15.76
N ALA A 154 13.84 4.39 15.49
CA ALA A 154 12.91 5.05 14.57
C ALA A 154 11.44 4.60 14.66
N ALA A 155 10.77 5.06 15.71
CA ALA A 155 9.31 5.22 15.73
C ALA A 155 8.81 6.29 14.73
N GLU A 156 9.69 6.88 13.92
CA GLU A 156 9.31 7.90 12.96
C GLU A 156 8.83 7.28 11.66
N ARG A 157 7.66 7.75 11.24
CA ARG A 157 7.12 7.53 9.91
C ARG A 157 7.68 8.60 8.97
N PRO A 158 8.49 8.25 7.96
CA PRO A 158 8.92 9.21 6.95
C PRO A 158 7.69 9.78 6.23
N ARG A 159 7.43 11.08 6.38
CA ARG A 159 6.30 11.76 5.73
C ARG A 159 6.68 12.39 4.40
N GLU A 160 7.92 12.87 4.31
CA GLU A 160 8.46 13.50 3.11
C GLU A 160 9.85 12.97 2.74
N PHE A 161 10.13 12.97 1.44
CA PHE A 161 11.46 12.74 0.88
C PHE A 161 11.65 13.70 -0.28
N LYS A 162 12.77 14.43 -0.29
CA LYS A 162 13.04 15.48 -1.29
C LYS A 162 11.88 16.50 -1.41
N ARG A 163 11.27 16.88 -0.28
CA ARG A 163 10.15 17.85 -0.15
C ARG A 163 8.85 17.42 -0.83
N LYS A 164 8.67 16.12 -1.05
CA LYS A 164 7.42 15.55 -1.56
C LYS A 164 6.85 14.57 -0.54
N PRO A 165 5.52 14.52 -0.36
CA PRO A 165 4.90 13.47 0.45
C PRO A 165 5.31 12.10 -0.08
N ILE A 166 5.58 11.16 0.81
CA ILE A 166 5.96 9.79 0.42
C ILE A 166 4.97 8.76 0.93
N ILE A 167 4.96 7.64 0.22
CA ILE A 167 4.16 6.45 0.56
C ILE A 167 5.06 5.23 0.66
N SER A 168 4.50 4.14 1.19
CA SER A 168 5.19 2.87 1.38
C SER A 168 5.86 2.34 0.11
N ARG A 169 7.02 1.69 0.32
CA ARG A 169 7.79 0.98 -0.70
C ARG A 169 7.04 -0.17 -1.37
N ALA A 170 5.96 -0.67 -0.77
CA ALA A 170 5.07 -1.63 -1.42
C ALA A 170 4.60 -1.15 -2.80
N LEU A 171 4.42 0.17 -2.97
CA LEU A 171 3.98 0.80 -4.22
C LEU A 171 5.15 1.29 -5.10
N SER A 172 6.40 0.91 -4.79
CA SER A 172 7.54 1.23 -5.66
C SER A 172 7.35 0.56 -7.04
N PRO A 173 7.82 1.20 -8.13
CA PRO A 173 7.60 0.66 -9.48
C PRO A 173 8.22 -0.72 -9.68
N SER A 174 9.35 -1.02 -9.02
CA SER A 174 9.95 -2.35 -9.02
C SER A 174 9.01 -3.40 -8.40
N ASN A 175 8.36 -3.09 -7.27
CA ASN A 175 7.38 -3.99 -6.66
C ASN A 175 6.12 -4.12 -7.53
N LEU A 176 5.62 -3.02 -8.09
CA LEU A 176 4.46 -3.03 -8.97
C LEU A 176 4.71 -3.85 -10.24
N TYR A 177 5.91 -3.76 -10.82
CA TYR A 177 6.24 -4.45 -12.07
C TYR A 177 6.65 -5.91 -11.86
N HIS A 178 7.49 -6.21 -10.86
CA HIS A 178 8.06 -7.54 -10.67
C HIS A 178 7.30 -8.43 -9.68
N ALA A 179 6.57 -7.84 -8.73
CA ALA A 179 6.03 -8.56 -7.57
C ALA A 179 4.51 -8.45 -7.36
N SER A 180 3.83 -7.58 -8.10
CA SER A 180 2.38 -7.38 -8.00
C SER A 180 1.52 -8.65 -8.11
N GLY A 181 1.94 -9.64 -8.90
CA GLY A 181 1.27 -10.93 -9.02
C GLY A 181 1.46 -11.87 -7.82
N ARG A 182 2.46 -11.60 -6.97
CA ARG A 182 2.84 -12.41 -5.80
C ARG A 182 2.40 -11.80 -4.47
N MET A 183 1.96 -10.54 -4.48
CA MET A 183 1.55 -9.81 -3.29
C MET A 183 0.04 -9.58 -3.24
N TRP A 184 -0.48 -9.55 -2.02
CA TRP A 184 -1.75 -8.91 -1.69
C TRP A 184 -1.48 -7.60 -0.97
N TYR A 185 -2.20 -6.56 -1.38
CA TYR A 185 -2.02 -5.21 -0.85
C TYR A 185 -3.13 -4.86 0.14
N PHE A 186 -2.75 -4.08 1.13
CA PHE A 186 -3.64 -3.53 2.14
C PHE A 186 -3.37 -2.04 2.26
N VAL A 187 -4.45 -1.27 2.32
CA VAL A 187 -4.42 0.18 2.56
C VAL A 187 -5.08 0.44 3.90
N GLU A 188 -4.43 1.22 4.76
CA GLU A 188 -5.05 1.72 5.97
C GLU A 188 -6.07 2.82 5.64
N LEU A 189 -7.32 2.58 6.02
CA LEU A 189 -8.47 3.45 5.78
C LEU A 189 -8.67 4.48 6.90
N ALA A 190 -8.09 4.23 8.08
CA ALA A 190 -8.02 5.24 9.12
C ALA A 190 -7.16 6.44 8.65
N PRO A 191 -7.32 7.62 9.26
CA PRO A 191 -6.38 8.72 9.05
C PRO A 191 -4.94 8.24 9.26
N PRO A 192 -3.97 8.83 8.53
CA PRO A 192 -2.56 8.56 8.72
C PRO A 192 -2.17 8.58 10.22
N PRO A 193 -1.74 7.44 10.81
CA PRO A 193 -1.48 7.37 12.24
C PRO A 193 -0.33 8.29 12.63
N THR A 194 -0.48 8.98 13.77
CA THR A 194 0.57 9.78 14.40
C THR A 194 1.42 8.96 15.35
N THR A 195 0.84 7.92 15.98
CA THR A 195 1.54 6.96 16.84
C THR A 195 1.22 5.51 16.44
N VAL A 196 2.04 4.58 16.92
CA VAL A 196 1.91 3.15 16.59
C VAL A 196 0.75 2.45 17.32
N ASP A 197 0.21 3.08 18.35
CA ASP A 197 -0.87 2.51 19.17
C ASP A 197 -2.26 2.88 18.66
N GLU A 198 -2.34 3.75 17.65
CA GLU A 198 -3.63 4.15 17.05
C GLU A 198 -4.33 2.96 16.38
N PRO A 199 -5.67 2.85 16.49
CA PRO A 199 -6.43 1.76 15.88
C PRO A 199 -6.21 1.65 14.38
N VAL A 200 -6.06 0.43 13.89
CA VAL A 200 -5.86 0.15 12.46
C VAL A 200 -7.21 -0.22 11.84
N VAL A 201 -7.51 0.37 10.69
CA VAL A 201 -8.63 -0.08 9.84
C VAL A 201 -8.08 -0.43 8.48
N LEU A 202 -8.00 -1.72 8.17
CA LEU A 202 -7.52 -2.18 6.87
C LEU A 202 -8.65 -2.24 5.84
N SER A 203 -8.30 -1.93 4.60
CA SER A 203 -9.06 -2.35 3.44
C SER A 203 -9.18 -3.88 3.40
N ARG A 204 -10.10 -4.38 2.57
CA ARG A 204 -10.01 -5.77 2.12
C ARG A 204 -8.70 -6.00 1.33
N PRO A 205 -8.20 -7.24 1.22
CA PRO A 205 -7.07 -7.56 0.37
C PRO A 205 -7.35 -7.15 -1.09
N MET A 206 -6.37 -6.56 -1.77
CA MET A 206 -6.52 -6.12 -3.16
C MET A 206 -5.25 -6.28 -3.99
N ARG A 207 -5.38 -6.00 -5.29
CA ARG A 207 -4.24 -5.98 -6.23
C ARG A 207 -3.56 -4.61 -6.23
N SER A 208 -2.38 -4.55 -6.81
CA SER A 208 -1.53 -3.36 -6.78
C SER A 208 -2.19 -2.12 -7.39
N PHE A 209 -2.97 -2.27 -8.47
CA PHE A 209 -3.65 -1.16 -9.14
C PHE A 209 -4.75 -0.55 -8.29
N ASP A 210 -5.58 -1.41 -7.67
CA ASP A 210 -6.57 -0.96 -6.70
C ASP A 210 -5.90 -0.27 -5.52
N ALA A 211 -4.76 -0.81 -5.04
CA ALA A 211 -4.01 -0.20 -3.96
C ALA A 211 -3.47 1.19 -4.34
N LEU A 212 -2.99 1.38 -5.57
CA LEU A 212 -2.54 2.68 -6.07
C LEU A 212 -3.68 3.70 -6.09
N ALA A 213 -4.81 3.33 -6.70
CA ALA A 213 -5.98 4.20 -6.81
C ALA A 213 -6.55 4.55 -5.43
N LEU A 214 -6.78 3.54 -4.58
CA LEU A 214 -7.29 3.75 -3.23
C LEU A 214 -6.34 4.58 -2.38
N SER A 215 -5.02 4.38 -2.52
CA SER A 215 -4.04 5.14 -1.75
C SER A 215 -3.99 6.60 -2.14
N ALA A 216 -4.09 6.92 -3.44
CA ALA A 216 -4.18 8.30 -3.90
C ALA A 216 -5.49 8.96 -3.49
N LEU A 217 -6.62 8.26 -3.57
CA LEU A 217 -7.91 8.78 -3.09
C LEU A 217 -7.93 9.01 -1.58
N ALA A 218 -7.36 8.09 -0.80
CA ALA A 218 -7.20 8.26 0.65
C ALA A 218 -6.26 9.42 0.98
N ALA A 219 -5.16 9.57 0.24
CA ALA A 219 -4.25 10.70 0.38
C ALA A 219 -4.95 12.03 0.12
N LEU A 220 -5.79 12.09 -0.92
CA LEU A 220 -6.57 13.28 -1.25
C LEU A 220 -7.63 13.57 -0.18
N ALA A 221 -8.33 12.54 0.31
CA ALA A 221 -9.38 12.67 1.33
C ALA A 221 -8.84 13.09 2.71
N TRP A 222 -7.70 12.53 3.12
CA TRP A 222 -7.07 12.81 4.41
C TRP A 222 -6.06 13.97 4.38
N GLY A 223 -5.55 14.32 3.21
CA GLY A 223 -4.50 15.32 3.03
C GLY A 223 -3.08 14.78 3.26
N GLU A 224 -2.93 13.50 3.62
CA GLU A 224 -1.66 12.81 3.79
C GLU A 224 -1.78 11.36 3.32
N PRO A 225 -0.73 10.76 2.72
CA PRO A 225 -0.77 9.38 2.21
C PRO A 225 -1.14 8.37 3.30
N PRO A 226 -1.89 7.29 3.01
CA PRO A 226 -2.15 6.24 3.99
C PRO A 226 -0.91 5.34 4.20
N LEU A 227 -0.94 4.53 5.26
CA LEU A 227 -0.05 3.38 5.34
C LEU A 227 -0.52 2.32 4.34
N VAL A 228 0.41 1.79 3.55
CA VAL A 228 0.16 0.73 2.58
C VAL A 228 1.20 -0.34 2.81
N PHE A 229 0.84 -1.60 2.65
CA PHE A 229 1.81 -2.69 2.68
C PHE A 229 1.39 -3.83 1.77
N GLY A 230 2.40 -4.58 1.31
CA GLY A 230 2.23 -5.82 0.57
C GLY A 230 2.54 -7.03 1.45
N ILE A 231 1.76 -8.10 1.29
CA ILE A 231 2.00 -9.40 1.93
C ILE A 231 2.31 -10.43 0.85
N SER A 232 3.45 -11.11 0.97
CA SER A 232 3.81 -12.28 0.17
C SER A 232 3.96 -13.49 1.08
N SER A 233 3.13 -14.51 0.85
CA SER A 233 3.12 -15.75 1.62
C SER A 233 3.67 -16.88 0.76
N THR A 234 4.39 -17.80 1.38
CA THR A 234 4.74 -19.07 0.74
C THR A 234 3.49 -19.92 0.53
N THR A 235 3.54 -20.86 -0.43
CA THR A 235 2.38 -21.70 -0.79
C THR A 235 1.84 -22.48 0.41
N ASP A 236 2.71 -22.94 1.29
CA ASP A 236 2.36 -23.66 2.52
C ASP A 236 1.72 -22.78 3.59
N MET A 237 1.88 -21.45 3.51
CA MET A 237 1.29 -20.47 4.43
C MET A 237 -0.03 -19.86 3.93
N LEU A 238 -0.46 -20.20 2.71
CA LEU A 238 -1.73 -19.70 2.17
C LEU A 238 -2.92 -20.12 3.03
N GLY A 239 -3.73 -19.13 3.43
CA GLY A 239 -4.91 -19.34 4.28
C GLY A 239 -4.59 -19.69 5.74
N LYS A 240 -3.33 -19.61 6.17
CA LYS A 240 -2.92 -19.83 7.56
C LYS A 240 -2.66 -18.50 8.25
N LEU A 241 -2.85 -18.50 9.56
CA LEU A 241 -2.49 -17.36 10.41
C LEU A 241 -0.96 -17.39 10.61
N PRO A 242 -0.21 -16.37 10.14
CA PRO A 242 1.24 -16.35 10.34
C PRO A 242 1.60 -16.12 11.80
N THR A 243 2.78 -16.62 12.18
CA THR A 243 3.35 -16.47 13.52
C THR A 243 4.33 -15.29 13.59
N GLY A 244 4.96 -14.95 12.46
CA GLY A 244 5.89 -13.83 12.36
C GLY A 244 5.95 -13.23 10.96
N PHE A 245 6.82 -12.24 10.78
CA PHE A 245 7.06 -11.60 9.50
C PHE A 245 8.54 -11.28 9.33
N VAL A 246 8.97 -11.19 8.07
CA VAL A 246 10.24 -10.58 7.68
C VAL A 246 9.93 -9.34 6.86
N ARG A 247 10.46 -8.20 7.28
CA ARG A 247 10.30 -6.93 6.59
C ARG A 247 11.27 -6.81 5.43
N THR A 248 10.81 -6.29 4.30
CA THR A 248 11.65 -5.91 3.15
C THR A 248 11.07 -4.67 2.45
N THR A 249 11.89 -4.00 1.65
CA THR A 249 11.46 -2.91 0.75
C THR A 249 11.20 -3.39 -0.67
N TYR A 250 11.69 -4.58 -1.03
CA TYR A 250 11.53 -5.20 -2.34
C TYR A 250 11.18 -6.68 -2.20
N GLU A 251 10.03 -7.09 -2.75
CA GLU A 251 9.52 -8.45 -2.55
C GLU A 251 10.38 -9.52 -3.21
N ALA A 252 10.96 -9.21 -4.37
CA ALA A 252 11.75 -10.16 -5.15
C ALA A 252 13.23 -10.18 -4.72
N ASP A 253 13.57 -9.61 -3.57
CA ASP A 253 14.91 -9.69 -3.01
C ASP A 253 15.19 -11.12 -2.53
N GLU A 254 15.91 -11.89 -3.34
CA GLU A 254 16.27 -13.28 -3.06
C GLU A 254 17.25 -13.43 -1.89
N THR A 255 17.85 -12.34 -1.41
CA THR A 255 18.73 -12.37 -0.23
C THR A 255 17.94 -12.47 1.07
N VAL A 256 16.65 -12.11 1.05
CA VAL A 256 15.76 -12.13 2.22
C VAL A 256 15.27 -13.55 2.49
N LYS A 257 15.68 -14.10 3.63
CA LYS A 257 15.28 -15.46 4.08
C LYS A 257 14.13 -15.40 5.07
N ARG A 258 13.13 -16.25 4.86
CA ARG A 258 11.98 -16.48 5.76
C ARG A 258 12.20 -17.76 6.56
N ARG A 259 11.73 -17.79 7.81
CA ARG A 259 11.57 -19.02 8.60
C ARG A 259 10.15 -19.58 8.44
N ASP A 260 9.96 -20.82 8.86
CA ASP A 260 8.64 -21.46 8.86
C ASP A 260 7.62 -20.65 9.67
N GLY A 261 6.44 -20.42 9.10
CA GLY A 261 5.39 -19.61 9.72
C GLY A 261 5.52 -18.09 9.51
N GLU A 262 6.62 -17.62 8.92
CA GLU A 262 6.84 -16.21 8.58
C GLU A 262 6.34 -15.86 7.17
N ILE A 263 5.83 -14.65 7.03
CA ILE A 263 5.47 -14.06 5.73
C ILE A 263 6.41 -12.89 5.39
N LEU A 264 6.52 -12.54 4.11
CA LEU A 264 7.15 -11.28 3.72
C LEU A 264 6.16 -10.13 3.87
N LEU A 265 6.58 -9.10 4.59
CA LEU A 265 5.90 -7.82 4.69
C LEU A 265 6.72 -6.78 3.93
N VAL A 266 6.15 -6.26 2.84
CA VAL A 266 6.77 -5.23 2.01
C VAL A 266 6.20 -3.88 2.40
N ILE A 267 7.03 -2.98 2.93
CA ILE A 267 6.56 -1.69 3.48
C ILE A 267 7.57 -0.55 3.34
#